data_AF-A0A7X7YR45-F1
#
_entry.id   AF-A0A7X7YR45-F1
#
_cell.length_a   1.000
_cell.length_b   1.000
_cell.length_c   1.000
_cell.angle_alpha   90.00
_cell.angle_beta   90.00
_cell.angle_gamma   90.00
#
_symmetry.space_group_name_H-M   'P 1'
#
loop_
_entity.id
_entity.type
_entity.pdbx_description
1 polymer ?
#
loop_
_entity_poly.entity_id
_entity_poly.type
_entity_poly.pdbx_seq_one_letter_code
_entity_poly.pdbx_strand_id
1 'polypeptide(L)'
;MKKWYYLFLFLIPVVVLLFVFLSNISGISGGHIEAFFTIDGSLVDEVTQFIDSSQHFLYISALDVSHPVILEALSNALDRGVDVRVLTENAVVEIPSKMDISKGLHHVKFMVNESGVVFGSANFSESGLETGLNDIVFLPITYSERFKDFFLSAWDYGKITPVDGFLVSPIDNVEESVVKLILKADKRIYVCIYALTDANLVAALKFKESKGTDVRILTDKWFKSSPLYKISTRNIRVVESRMLHHKFILVDNTLITGSTNYTESGFHKNVEMIYITKDKGIVREYERVFSEIESSIF
;
A
#
# COMPACT_ATOMS: atom_id res chain seq x y z
N MET A 1 -27.85 54.21 -9.26
CA MET A 1 -28.25 52.80 -8.98
C MET A 1 -27.49 51.77 -9.84
N LYS A 2 -26.18 51.91 -10.09
CA LYS A 2 -25.39 50.93 -10.89
C LYS A 2 -24.05 50.50 -10.28
N LYS A 3 -23.66 51.01 -9.10
CA LYS A 3 -22.39 50.66 -8.43
C LYS A 3 -22.47 49.48 -7.46
N TRP A 4 -23.67 49.04 -7.07
CA TRP A 4 -23.85 47.95 -6.10
C TRP A 4 -23.96 46.56 -6.75
N TYR A 5 -24.24 46.48 -8.06
CA TYR A 5 -24.35 45.20 -8.77
C TYR A 5 -23.00 44.50 -8.97
N TYR A 6 -21.91 45.27 -9.10
CA TYR A 6 -20.56 44.71 -9.28
C TYR A 6 -19.96 44.15 -8.00
N LEU A 7 -20.42 44.59 -6.82
CA LEU A 7 -19.95 44.02 -5.55
C LEU A 7 -20.52 42.61 -5.31
N PHE A 8 -21.77 42.37 -5.69
CA PHE A 8 -22.41 41.06 -5.58
C PHE A 8 -21.86 40.02 -6.57
N LEU A 9 -21.46 40.45 -7.77
CA LEU A 9 -20.89 39.58 -8.80
C LEU A 9 -19.46 39.11 -8.52
N PHE A 10 -18.71 39.81 -7.66
CA PHE A 10 -17.37 39.39 -7.23
C PHE A 10 -17.35 38.61 -5.89
N LEU A 11 -18.35 38.80 -5.03
CA LEU A 11 -18.45 38.07 -3.77
C LEU A 11 -18.91 36.61 -3.97
N ILE A 12 -19.77 36.34 -4.94
CA ILE A 12 -20.28 34.97 -5.20
C ILE A 12 -19.17 34.02 -5.71
N PRO A 13 -18.31 34.38 -6.69
CA PRO A 13 -17.22 33.52 -7.11
C PRO A 13 -16.18 33.31 -6.01
N VAL A 14 -15.88 34.33 -5.21
CA VAL A 14 -14.89 34.23 -4.12
C VAL A 14 -15.41 33.36 -2.99
N VAL A 15 -16.70 33.44 -2.63
CA VAL A 15 -17.30 32.56 -1.61
C VAL A 15 -17.41 31.12 -2.12
N VAL A 16 -17.71 30.90 -3.40
CA VAL A 16 -17.72 29.55 -4.01
C VAL A 16 -16.30 28.97 -4.11
N LEU A 17 -15.30 29.77 -4.49
CA LEU A 17 -13.89 29.35 -4.49
C LEU A 17 -13.38 29.06 -3.07
N LEU A 18 -13.75 29.86 -2.07
CA LEU A 18 -13.46 29.57 -0.66
C LEU A 18 -14.19 28.32 -0.16
N PHE A 19 -15.42 28.06 -0.61
CA PHE A 19 -16.14 26.84 -0.25
C PHE A 19 -15.53 25.59 -0.90
N VAL A 20 -15.08 25.68 -2.16
CA VAL A 20 -14.38 24.59 -2.86
C VAL A 20 -12.99 24.36 -2.25
N PHE A 21 -12.28 25.41 -1.82
CA PHE A 21 -11.03 25.27 -1.07
C PHE A 21 -11.26 24.69 0.33
N LEU A 22 -12.32 25.09 1.04
CA LEU A 22 -12.62 24.57 2.38
C LEU A 22 -13.18 23.14 2.35
N SER A 23 -13.86 22.71 1.29
CA SER A 23 -14.27 21.31 1.13
C SER A 23 -13.11 20.37 0.78
N ASN A 24 -11.97 20.91 0.34
CA ASN A 24 -10.72 20.13 0.21
C ASN A 24 -9.82 20.25 1.44
N ILE A 25 -10.14 21.13 2.40
CA ILE A 25 -9.45 21.26 3.71
C ILE A 25 -10.21 20.50 4.82
N SER A 26 -11.25 19.72 4.48
CA SER A 26 -11.80 18.69 5.38
C SER A 26 -11.05 17.37 5.35
N GLY A 27 -9.86 17.31 4.73
CA GLY A 27 -8.95 16.18 4.79
C GLY A 27 -8.23 16.15 6.15
N ILE A 28 -8.18 14.96 6.77
CA ILE A 28 -7.65 14.69 8.11
C ILE A 28 -8.65 15.00 9.24
N SER A 29 -9.88 14.47 9.14
CA SER A 29 -10.60 14.06 10.35
C SER A 29 -9.90 12.83 10.92
N GLY A 30 -8.99 13.06 11.88
CA GLY A 30 -8.17 12.02 12.52
C GLY A 30 -9.02 10.89 13.11
N GLY A 31 -8.98 9.73 12.47
CA GLY A 31 -9.58 8.50 13.00
C GLY A 31 -9.90 7.42 11.96
N HIS A 32 -9.95 7.75 10.67
CA HIS A 32 -10.32 6.79 9.62
C HIS A 32 -9.12 6.31 8.81
N ILE A 33 -9.20 5.06 8.34
CA ILE A 33 -8.23 4.46 7.43
C ILE A 33 -8.72 4.72 6.01
N GLU A 34 -7.83 5.23 5.16
CA GLU A 34 -8.14 5.57 3.76
C GLU A 34 -7.16 4.84 2.84
N ALA A 35 -7.61 4.47 1.64
CA ALA A 35 -6.78 3.78 0.65
C ALA A 35 -6.88 4.50 -0.70
N PHE A 36 -5.74 4.63 -1.36
CA PHE A 36 -5.58 5.28 -2.66
C PHE A 36 -4.92 4.30 -3.62
N PHE A 37 -5.30 4.37 -4.90
CA PHE A 37 -4.92 3.38 -5.90
C PHE A 37 -4.46 4.05 -7.18
N THR A 38 -3.40 3.53 -7.81
CA THR A 38 -2.90 4.07 -9.09
C THR A 38 -3.82 3.81 -10.29
N ILE A 39 -4.92 3.09 -10.09
CA ILE A 39 -5.99 2.99 -11.08
C ILE A 39 -6.81 4.27 -11.17
N ASP A 40 -6.91 5.02 -10.05
CA ASP A 40 -7.68 6.26 -9.97
C ASP A 40 -6.86 7.50 -10.37
N GLY A 41 -5.53 7.43 -10.29
CA GLY A 41 -4.63 8.53 -10.60
C GLY A 41 -3.19 8.30 -10.15
N SER A 42 -2.32 9.29 -10.32
CA SER A 42 -0.99 9.28 -9.71
C SER A 42 -1.12 9.40 -8.19
N LEU A 43 -0.29 8.67 -7.43
CA LEU A 43 -0.24 8.73 -5.97
C LEU A 43 0.78 9.75 -5.43
N VAL A 44 1.39 10.53 -6.33
CA VAL A 44 2.47 11.45 -5.99
C VAL A 44 1.98 12.58 -5.08
N ASP A 45 0.77 13.10 -5.32
CA ASP A 45 0.22 14.20 -4.54
C ASP A 45 -0.09 13.76 -3.10
N GLU A 46 -0.70 12.58 -2.92
CA GLU A 46 -0.99 12.01 -1.61
C GLU A 46 0.30 11.79 -0.80
N VAL A 47 1.32 11.18 -1.42
CA VAL A 47 2.61 10.93 -0.75
C VAL A 47 3.32 12.25 -0.43
N THR A 48 3.30 13.23 -1.34
CA THR A 48 3.91 14.55 -1.10
C THR A 48 3.21 15.29 0.03
N GLN A 49 1.88 15.27 0.07
CA GLN A 49 1.10 15.86 1.16
C GLN A 49 1.42 15.21 2.51
N PHE A 50 1.63 13.89 2.55
CA PHE A 50 2.05 13.21 3.76
C PHE A 50 3.45 13.69 4.21
N ILE A 51 4.42 13.76 3.29
CA ILE A 51 5.77 14.27 3.57
C ILE A 51 5.72 15.70 4.12
N ASP A 52 4.94 16.58 3.49
CA ASP A 52 4.79 17.98 3.88
C ASP A 52 4.10 18.18 5.22
N SER A 53 3.29 17.21 5.67
CA SER A 53 2.71 17.24 7.02
C SER A 53 3.74 17.05 8.15
N SER A 54 4.93 16.52 7.85
CA SER A 54 5.97 16.23 8.85
C SER A 54 6.60 17.50 9.42
N GLN A 55 6.59 17.65 10.75
CA GLN A 55 7.19 18.76 11.49
C GLN A 55 8.45 18.35 12.27
N HIS A 56 8.52 17.12 12.78
CA HIS A 56 9.61 16.68 13.66
C HIS A 56 10.44 15.54 13.07
N PHE A 57 9.78 14.51 12.53
CA PHE A 57 10.47 13.36 11.96
C PHE A 57 9.72 12.80 10.76
N LEU A 58 10.44 12.15 9.87
CA LEU A 58 9.88 11.40 8.76
C LEU A 58 10.77 10.20 8.47
N TYR A 59 10.27 9.01 8.77
CA TYR A 59 11.02 7.78 8.56
C TYR A 59 10.40 6.96 7.44
N ILE A 60 11.23 6.56 6.48
CA ILE A 60 10.82 5.90 5.25
C ILE A 60 11.48 4.54 5.14
N SER A 61 10.68 3.53 4.87
CA SER A 61 11.11 2.17 4.57
C SER A 61 10.56 1.81 3.20
N ALA A 62 11.41 1.50 2.22
CA ALA A 62 10.99 0.96 0.94
C ALA A 62 12.18 0.32 0.21
N LEU A 63 11.91 -0.60 -0.71
CA LEU A 63 12.96 -1.16 -1.58
C LEU A 63 13.59 -0.08 -2.48
N ASP A 64 12.76 0.86 -2.92
CA ASP A 64 13.11 1.87 -3.90
C ASP A 64 12.44 3.21 -3.56
N VAL A 65 13.28 4.24 -3.45
CA VAL A 65 12.90 5.65 -3.22
C VAL A 65 13.66 6.48 -4.24
N SER A 66 13.06 6.67 -5.41
CA SER A 66 13.73 7.27 -6.57
C SER A 66 12.85 8.25 -7.35
N HIS A 67 11.58 8.41 -6.97
CA HIS A 67 10.68 9.33 -7.65
C HIS A 67 11.18 10.78 -7.48
N PRO A 68 11.42 11.56 -8.55
CA PRO A 68 12.03 12.89 -8.47
C PRO A 68 11.27 13.86 -7.55
N VAL A 69 9.94 13.90 -7.67
CA VAL A 69 9.08 14.76 -6.82
C VAL A 69 9.14 14.34 -5.35
N ILE A 70 9.28 13.03 -5.07
CA ILE A 70 9.39 12.54 -3.70
C ILE A 70 10.75 12.91 -3.12
N LEU A 71 11.83 12.75 -3.90
CA LEU A 71 13.17 13.17 -3.49
C LEU A 71 13.23 14.67 -3.18
N GLU A 72 12.61 15.50 -4.02
CA GLU A 72 12.49 16.94 -3.78
C GLU A 72 11.69 17.24 -2.50
N ALA A 73 10.56 16.57 -2.28
CA ALA A 73 9.78 16.72 -1.06
C ALA A 73 10.56 16.31 0.21
N LEU A 74 11.36 15.23 0.13
CA LEU A 74 12.24 14.81 1.23
C LEU A 74 13.35 15.84 1.50
N SER A 75 13.95 16.42 0.45
CA SER A 75 14.92 17.51 0.57
C SER A 75 14.30 18.74 1.24
N ASN A 76 13.10 19.13 0.82
CA ASN A 76 12.37 20.24 1.42
C ASN A 76 12.03 19.97 2.90
N ALA A 77 11.73 18.73 3.27
CA ALA A 77 11.52 18.35 4.67
C ALA A 77 12.82 18.49 5.51
N LEU A 78 13.97 18.08 4.97
CA LEU A 78 15.27 18.30 5.61
C LEU A 78 15.56 19.80 5.80
N ASP A 79 15.28 20.63 4.81
CA ASP A 79 15.47 22.08 4.88
C ASP A 79 14.56 22.75 5.92
N ARG A 80 13.38 22.17 6.18
CA ARG A 80 12.49 22.56 7.30
C ARG A 80 13.00 22.11 8.67
N GLY A 81 14.05 21.31 8.74
CA GLY A 81 14.62 20.78 9.98
C GLY A 81 13.99 19.49 10.48
N VAL A 82 13.24 18.77 9.62
CA VAL A 82 12.66 17.46 9.95
C VAL A 82 13.76 16.39 10.00
N ASP A 83 13.73 15.49 10.98
CA ASP A 83 14.59 14.29 11.02
C ASP A 83 14.13 13.27 9.96
N VAL A 84 14.68 13.37 8.75
CA VAL A 84 14.37 12.47 7.63
C VAL A 84 15.38 11.32 7.57
N ARG A 85 14.88 10.08 7.55
CA ARG A 85 15.71 8.86 7.43
C ARG A 85 15.09 7.84 6.50
N VAL A 86 15.91 7.23 5.64
CA VAL A 86 15.46 6.24 4.65
C VAL A 86 16.18 4.90 4.83
N LEU A 87 15.43 3.84 5.11
CA LEU A 87 15.91 2.46 5.09
C LEU A 87 15.51 1.81 3.75
N THR A 88 16.49 1.42 2.96
CA THR A 88 16.30 1.07 1.53
C THR A 88 17.37 0.11 1.03
N GLU A 89 17.07 -0.67 -0.02
CA GLU A 89 18.06 -1.51 -0.69
C GLU A 89 18.93 -0.71 -1.69
N ASN A 90 18.46 0.45 -2.12
CA ASN A 90 19.16 1.34 -3.04
C ASN A 90 19.47 2.67 -2.34
N ALA A 91 20.76 3.01 -2.21
CA ALA A 91 21.17 4.25 -1.56
C ALA A 91 20.51 5.47 -2.21
N VAL A 92 19.95 6.35 -1.38
CA VAL A 92 19.38 7.62 -1.81
C VAL A 92 20.42 8.70 -1.59
N VAL A 93 20.85 9.35 -2.68
CA VAL A 93 21.86 10.41 -2.61
C VAL A 93 21.25 11.63 -1.90
N GLU A 94 22.05 12.33 -1.09
CA GLU A 94 21.69 13.57 -0.39
C GLU A 94 20.64 13.45 0.73
N ILE A 95 19.99 12.29 0.88
CA ILE A 95 19.08 11.98 1.99
C ILE A 95 19.77 11.00 2.96
N PRO A 96 19.68 11.18 4.29
CA PRO A 96 20.21 10.21 5.25
C PRO A 96 19.60 8.83 5.03
N SER A 97 20.38 7.92 4.44
CA SER A 97 19.93 6.58 4.07
C SER A 97 20.86 5.49 4.60
N LYS A 98 20.27 4.34 4.92
CA LYS A 98 20.99 3.11 5.29
C LYS A 98 20.48 1.96 4.43
N MET A 99 21.40 1.07 4.09
CA MET A 99 21.06 -0.23 3.53
C MET A 99 20.76 -1.20 4.66
N ASP A 100 19.68 -1.96 4.54
CA ASP A 100 19.43 -3.05 5.49
C ASP A 100 20.52 -4.13 5.32
N ILE A 101 20.95 -4.69 6.43
CA ILE A 101 21.96 -5.74 6.51
C ILE A 101 21.34 -7.09 6.88
N SER A 102 20.00 -7.17 6.92
CA SER A 102 19.29 -8.41 7.17
C SER A 102 19.59 -9.46 6.07
N LYS A 103 19.30 -10.73 6.36
CA LYS A 103 19.61 -11.85 5.44
C LYS A 103 18.72 -11.87 4.19
N GLY A 104 17.64 -11.09 4.18
CA GLY A 104 16.68 -10.96 3.08
C GLY A 104 16.54 -9.51 2.64
N LEU A 105 15.73 -9.27 1.62
CA LEU A 105 15.49 -7.89 1.16
C LEU A 105 14.60 -7.14 2.16
N HIS A 106 14.93 -5.88 2.42
CA HIS A 106 14.08 -4.94 3.10
C HIS A 106 13.01 -4.42 2.14
N HIS A 107 11.83 -5.04 2.19
CA HIS A 107 10.80 -4.84 1.18
C HIS A 107 9.47 -4.30 1.76
N VAL A 108 9.44 -3.92 3.03
CA VAL A 108 8.30 -3.17 3.60
C VAL A 108 8.26 -1.77 3.00
N LYS A 109 7.08 -1.30 2.61
CA LYS A 109 6.84 0.03 2.04
C LYS A 109 5.99 0.85 2.97
N PHE A 110 6.62 1.74 3.74
CA PHE A 110 5.90 2.71 4.53
C PHE A 110 6.67 4.03 4.72
N MET A 111 5.92 5.09 5.02
CA MET A 111 6.42 6.32 5.63
C MET A 111 5.70 6.53 6.96
N VAL A 112 6.41 7.03 7.97
CA VAL A 112 5.82 7.37 9.27
C VAL A 112 6.33 8.73 9.75
N ASN A 113 5.41 9.54 10.24
CA ASN A 113 5.66 10.82 10.91
C ASN A 113 4.65 10.97 12.07
N GLU A 114 4.63 12.13 12.72
CA GLU A 114 3.68 12.43 13.80
C GLU A 114 2.20 12.52 13.36
N SER A 115 1.91 12.56 12.07
CA SER A 115 0.54 12.65 11.53
C SER A 115 -0.09 11.27 11.29
N GLY A 116 0.73 10.22 11.07
CA GLY A 116 0.24 8.88 10.78
C GLY A 116 1.26 8.00 10.07
N VAL A 117 0.77 7.07 9.27
CA VAL A 117 1.58 6.15 8.47
C VAL A 117 0.99 6.03 7.06
N VAL A 118 1.83 6.10 6.04
CA VAL A 118 1.50 5.63 4.68
C VAL A 118 2.08 4.23 4.54
N PHE A 119 1.28 3.24 4.15
CA PHE A 119 1.70 1.84 4.05
C PHE A 119 1.04 1.18 2.83
N GLY A 120 1.71 0.28 2.10
CA GLY A 120 1.02 -0.45 1.03
C GLY A 120 1.93 -1.26 0.11
N SER A 121 1.49 -1.40 -1.14
CA SER A 121 2.19 -2.20 -2.16
C SER A 121 3.20 -1.40 -2.98
N ALA A 122 3.09 -0.07 -2.98
CA ALA A 122 3.88 0.86 -3.79
C ALA A 122 5.28 1.13 -3.22
N ASN A 123 6.31 1.03 -4.06
CA ASN A 123 7.58 1.73 -3.80
C ASN A 123 7.42 3.22 -4.14
N PHE A 124 8.34 4.05 -3.65
CA PHE A 124 8.32 5.49 -3.90
C PHE A 124 9.10 5.83 -5.18
N SER A 125 8.69 5.24 -6.30
CA SER A 125 9.25 5.39 -7.64
C SER A 125 8.15 5.59 -8.68
N GLU A 126 8.50 6.02 -9.90
CA GLU A 126 7.54 6.25 -11.00
C GLU A 126 6.68 5.00 -11.30
N SER A 127 7.27 3.81 -11.22
CA SER A 127 6.52 2.56 -11.38
C SER A 127 5.56 2.29 -10.21
N GLY A 128 5.96 2.63 -8.99
CA GLY A 128 5.16 2.42 -7.80
C GLY A 128 3.99 3.40 -7.68
N LEU A 129 4.21 4.67 -7.99
CA LEU A 129 3.27 5.76 -7.74
C LEU A 129 2.42 6.14 -8.95
N GLU A 130 2.82 5.77 -10.17
CA GLU A 130 2.14 6.26 -11.39
C GLU A 130 1.80 5.14 -12.38
N THR A 131 2.80 4.37 -12.83
CA THR A 131 2.60 3.54 -14.03
C THR A 131 2.13 2.11 -13.73
N GLY A 132 2.55 1.50 -12.62
CA GLY A 132 2.07 0.18 -12.17
C GLY A 132 0.78 0.28 -11.35
N LEU A 133 -0.02 -0.79 -11.30
CA LEU A 133 -1.20 -0.88 -10.41
C LEU A 133 -0.73 -1.17 -8.98
N ASN A 134 -0.85 -0.19 -8.09
CA ASN A 134 -0.44 -0.26 -6.69
C ASN A 134 -1.44 0.46 -5.80
N ASP A 135 -1.32 0.21 -4.50
CA ASP A 135 -2.07 0.88 -3.45
C ASP A 135 -1.15 1.48 -2.38
N ILE A 136 -1.64 2.55 -1.77
CA ILE A 136 -1.18 3.06 -0.48
C ILE A 136 -2.38 3.23 0.45
N VAL A 137 -2.15 3.01 1.74
CA VAL A 137 -3.13 3.08 2.82
C VAL A 137 -2.63 4.07 3.85
N PHE A 138 -3.46 5.06 4.16
CA PHE A 138 -3.21 6.05 5.20
C PHE A 138 -3.79 5.52 6.50
N LEU A 139 -2.91 5.30 7.46
CA LEU A 139 -3.25 4.88 8.81
C LEU A 139 -3.16 6.07 9.76
N PRO A 140 -4.11 6.23 10.68
CA PRO A 140 -4.14 7.37 11.59
C PRO A 140 -2.95 7.38 12.56
N ILE A 141 -2.74 8.52 13.22
CA ILE A 141 -1.68 8.76 14.23
C ILE A 141 -1.52 7.65 15.29
N THR A 142 -2.59 6.90 15.61
CA THR A 142 -2.55 5.76 16.54
C THR A 142 -1.63 4.61 16.09
N TYR A 143 -1.20 4.62 14.83
CA TYR A 143 -0.22 3.69 14.25
C TYR A 143 1.20 4.27 14.19
N SER A 144 1.40 5.57 14.43
CA SER A 144 2.70 6.21 14.24
C SER A 144 3.77 5.62 15.16
N GLU A 145 3.49 5.47 16.45
CA GLU A 145 4.49 4.99 17.43
C GLU A 145 4.99 3.57 17.11
N ARG A 146 4.10 2.63 16.79
CA ARG A 146 4.49 1.24 16.48
C ARG A 146 5.34 1.12 15.22
N PHE A 147 5.08 1.95 14.20
CA PHE A 147 5.90 1.97 12.97
C PHE A 147 7.22 2.71 13.18
N LYS A 148 7.22 3.76 14.00
CA LYS A 148 8.44 4.45 14.42
C LYS A 148 9.38 3.51 15.17
N ASP A 149 8.85 2.74 16.12
CA ASP A 149 9.63 1.77 16.91
C ASP A 149 10.19 0.64 16.05
N PHE A 150 9.39 0.13 15.11
CA PHE A 150 9.86 -0.82 14.10
C PHE A 150 11.01 -0.24 13.28
N PHE A 151 10.84 0.97 12.76
CA PHE A 151 11.86 1.65 11.97
C PHE A 151 13.15 1.86 12.77
N LEU A 152 13.07 2.41 13.97
CA LEU A 152 14.24 2.68 14.81
C LEU A 152 14.94 1.38 15.25
N SER A 153 14.20 0.30 15.49
CA SER A 153 14.78 -1.01 15.78
C SER A 153 15.64 -1.53 14.61
N ALA A 154 15.14 -1.38 13.38
CA ALA A 154 15.89 -1.74 12.19
C ALA A 154 17.06 -0.77 11.93
N TRP A 155 16.83 0.53 12.10
CA TRP A 155 17.82 1.58 11.83
C TRP A 155 19.01 1.57 12.79
N ASP A 156 18.76 1.46 14.09
CA ASP A 156 19.78 1.56 15.15
C ASP A 156 20.44 0.22 15.45
N TYR A 157 19.69 -0.89 15.33
CA TYR A 157 20.15 -2.21 15.78
C TYR A 157 20.12 -3.29 14.70
N GLY A 158 19.65 -2.99 13.47
CA GLY A 158 19.48 -4.00 12.42
C GLY A 158 18.47 -5.09 12.82
N LYS A 159 17.51 -4.77 13.70
CA LYS A 159 16.59 -5.75 14.28
C LYS A 159 15.17 -5.55 13.77
N ILE A 160 14.63 -6.60 13.17
CA ILE A 160 13.22 -6.69 12.80
C ILE A 160 12.40 -7.09 14.03
N THR A 161 11.32 -6.37 14.29
CA THR A 161 10.47 -6.50 15.49
C THR A 161 9.00 -6.68 15.11
N PRO A 162 8.19 -7.33 15.97
CA PRO A 162 6.74 -7.42 15.73
C PRO A 162 6.09 -6.04 15.74
N VAL A 163 5.03 -5.88 14.96
CA VAL A 163 4.21 -4.66 14.93
C VAL A 163 2.77 -5.03 15.24
N ASP A 164 2.24 -4.52 16.36
CA ASP A 164 0.88 -4.83 16.77
C ASP A 164 -0.15 -4.49 15.67
N GLY A 165 -1.06 -5.43 15.40
CA GLY A 165 -2.04 -5.32 14.31
C GLY A 165 -1.53 -5.69 12.90
N PHE A 166 -0.27 -6.10 12.77
CA PHE A 166 0.34 -6.52 11.51
C PHE A 166 1.04 -7.87 11.67
N LEU A 167 1.26 -8.55 10.56
CA LEU A 167 2.13 -9.73 10.49
C LEU A 167 3.40 -9.34 9.73
N VAL A 168 4.55 -9.66 10.30
CA VAL A 168 5.88 -9.28 9.80
C VAL A 168 6.68 -10.53 9.43
N SER A 169 7.04 -10.69 8.17
CA SER A 169 8.01 -11.70 7.75
C SER A 169 9.43 -11.19 8.02
N PRO A 170 10.39 -12.04 8.41
CA PRO A 170 10.27 -13.50 8.59
C PRO A 170 9.98 -13.92 10.04
N ILE A 171 9.55 -13.00 10.91
CA ILE A 171 9.44 -13.25 12.36
C ILE A 171 8.09 -13.83 12.79
N ASP A 172 7.03 -13.60 12.00
CA ASP A 172 5.69 -14.14 12.21
C ASP A 172 5.39 -15.29 11.23
N ASN A 173 4.41 -16.14 11.58
CA ASN A 173 3.91 -17.21 10.71
C ASN A 173 2.95 -16.65 9.65
N VAL A 174 3.47 -15.82 8.73
CA VAL A 174 2.68 -15.08 7.74
C VAL A 174 1.91 -16.03 6.81
N GLU A 175 2.61 -16.99 6.18
CA GLU A 175 1.99 -17.96 5.26
C GLU A 175 0.85 -18.73 5.92
N GLU A 176 1.11 -19.30 7.11
CA GLU A 176 0.14 -20.09 7.85
C GLU A 176 -1.11 -19.27 8.19
N SER A 177 -0.93 -18.01 8.57
CA SER A 177 -2.03 -17.09 8.92
C SER A 177 -2.90 -16.78 7.71
N VAL A 178 -2.28 -16.49 6.57
CA VAL A 178 -2.98 -16.24 5.30
C VAL A 178 -3.73 -17.49 4.83
N VAL A 179 -3.08 -18.66 4.82
CA VAL A 179 -3.71 -19.92 4.41
C VAL A 179 -4.89 -20.27 5.32
N LYS A 180 -4.75 -20.09 6.64
CA LYS A 180 -5.86 -20.29 7.60
C LYS A 180 -7.05 -19.38 7.31
N LEU A 181 -6.82 -18.13 6.92
CA LEU A 181 -7.89 -17.21 6.55
C LEU A 181 -8.60 -17.67 5.27
N ILE A 182 -7.85 -18.04 4.23
CA ILE A 182 -8.40 -18.58 2.98
C ILE A 182 -9.25 -19.83 3.25
N LEU A 183 -8.75 -20.76 4.06
CA LEU A 183 -9.47 -22.00 4.36
C LEU A 183 -10.80 -21.78 5.10
N LYS A 184 -10.91 -20.67 5.86
CA LYS A 184 -12.12 -20.26 6.57
C LYS A 184 -13.15 -19.53 5.70
N ALA A 185 -12.83 -19.17 4.46
CA ALA A 185 -13.74 -18.43 3.58
C ALA A 185 -15.07 -19.16 3.39
N ASP A 186 -16.18 -18.46 3.34
CA ASP A 186 -17.50 -19.03 3.10
C ASP A 186 -17.98 -18.74 1.67
N LYS A 187 -18.02 -17.46 1.31
CA LYS A 187 -18.67 -16.96 0.10
C LYS A 187 -17.70 -16.74 -1.04
N ARG A 188 -16.61 -16.00 -0.79
CA ARG A 188 -15.69 -15.58 -1.87
C ARG A 188 -14.25 -15.40 -1.42
N ILE A 189 -13.34 -15.59 -2.38
CA ILE A 189 -11.92 -15.27 -2.26
C ILE A 189 -11.46 -14.57 -3.53
N TYR A 190 -11.18 -13.27 -3.47
CA TYR A 190 -10.68 -12.49 -4.60
C TYR A 190 -9.22 -12.12 -4.37
N VAL A 191 -8.35 -12.57 -5.27
CA VAL A 191 -6.89 -12.44 -5.16
C VAL A 191 -6.40 -11.48 -6.22
N CYS A 192 -5.71 -10.41 -5.83
CA CYS A 192 -5.05 -9.47 -6.73
C CYS A 192 -3.58 -9.34 -6.32
N ILE A 193 -2.73 -10.15 -6.94
CA ILE A 193 -1.34 -10.34 -6.51
C ILE A 193 -0.39 -10.33 -7.70
N TYR A 194 0.66 -9.52 -7.61
CA TYR A 194 1.79 -9.53 -8.54
C TYR A 194 2.49 -10.89 -8.59
N ALA A 195 3.02 -11.32 -7.45
CA ALA A 195 3.80 -12.55 -7.33
C ALA A 195 3.12 -13.60 -6.48
N LEU A 196 2.57 -14.60 -7.18
CA LEU A 196 1.95 -15.78 -6.60
C LEU A 196 2.78 -17.00 -7.00
N THR A 197 3.73 -17.43 -6.18
CA THR A 197 4.49 -18.68 -6.42
C THR A 197 4.44 -19.66 -5.26
N ASP A 198 3.67 -19.34 -4.23
CA ASP A 198 3.43 -20.25 -3.12
C ASP A 198 2.43 -21.36 -3.47
N ALA A 199 2.88 -22.61 -3.38
CA ALA A 199 2.09 -23.77 -3.76
C ALA A 199 0.98 -24.08 -2.74
N ASN A 200 1.21 -23.78 -1.46
CA ASN A 200 0.24 -24.02 -0.38
C ASN A 200 -0.97 -23.10 -0.53
N LEU A 201 -0.74 -21.83 -0.88
CA LEU A 201 -1.78 -20.85 -1.18
C LEU A 201 -2.62 -21.29 -2.39
N VAL A 202 -1.98 -21.65 -3.50
CA VAL A 202 -2.69 -22.12 -4.71
C VAL A 202 -3.50 -23.39 -4.41
N ALA A 203 -2.95 -24.33 -3.63
CA ALA A 203 -3.68 -25.52 -3.20
C ALA A 203 -4.90 -25.18 -2.34
N ALA A 204 -4.77 -24.24 -1.39
CA ALA A 204 -5.86 -23.78 -0.54
C ALA A 204 -6.97 -23.09 -1.36
N LEU A 205 -6.61 -22.23 -2.32
CA LEU A 205 -7.55 -21.56 -3.22
C LEU A 205 -8.34 -22.58 -4.04
N LYS A 206 -7.67 -23.56 -4.65
CA LYS A 206 -8.33 -24.63 -5.41
C LYS A 206 -9.23 -25.50 -4.55
N PHE A 207 -8.79 -25.81 -3.33
CA PHE A 207 -9.62 -26.56 -2.39
C PHE A 207 -10.91 -25.80 -2.10
N LYS A 208 -10.85 -24.49 -1.85
CA LYS A 208 -12.03 -23.65 -1.62
C LYS A 208 -12.93 -23.52 -2.85
N GLU A 209 -12.36 -23.33 -4.03
CA GLU A 209 -13.09 -23.37 -5.30
C GLU A 209 -13.84 -24.70 -5.47
N SER A 210 -13.20 -25.83 -5.14
CA SER A 210 -13.83 -27.17 -5.20
C SER A 210 -14.98 -27.37 -4.20
N LYS A 211 -15.04 -26.54 -3.15
CA LYS A 211 -16.12 -26.52 -2.16
C LYS A 211 -17.24 -25.53 -2.50
N GLY A 212 -17.15 -24.84 -3.64
CA GLY A 212 -18.18 -23.93 -4.13
C GLY A 212 -17.99 -22.47 -3.72
N THR A 213 -16.88 -22.11 -3.07
CA THR A 213 -16.52 -20.70 -2.81
C THR A 213 -16.19 -20.01 -4.14
N ASP A 214 -16.67 -18.78 -4.37
CA ASP A 214 -16.33 -17.97 -5.55
C ASP A 214 -14.88 -17.50 -5.45
N VAL A 215 -13.96 -18.20 -6.14
CA VAL A 215 -12.55 -17.86 -6.16
C VAL A 215 -12.19 -17.21 -7.49
N ARG A 216 -11.58 -16.02 -7.44
CA ARG A 216 -11.11 -15.29 -8.63
C ARG A 216 -9.71 -14.76 -8.40
N ILE A 217 -8.85 -14.85 -9.41
CA ILE A 217 -7.44 -14.44 -9.33
C ILE A 217 -7.15 -13.46 -10.47
N LEU A 218 -6.65 -12.28 -10.10
CA LEU A 218 -6.03 -11.30 -10.99
C LEU A 218 -4.54 -11.27 -10.69
N THR A 219 -3.72 -11.37 -11.73
CA THR A 219 -2.26 -11.39 -11.60
C THR A 219 -1.59 -10.82 -12.84
N ASP A 220 -0.27 -10.63 -12.78
CA ASP A 220 0.51 -10.01 -13.84
C ASP A 220 0.85 -10.99 -14.98
N LYS A 221 1.12 -10.43 -16.18
CA LYS A 221 1.49 -11.18 -17.40
C LYS A 221 2.60 -12.20 -17.21
N TRP A 222 3.59 -11.93 -16.35
CA TRP A 222 4.68 -12.88 -16.13
C TRP A 222 4.20 -14.19 -15.52
N PHE A 223 3.07 -14.19 -14.77
CA PHE A 223 2.56 -15.38 -14.10
C PHE A 223 2.22 -16.51 -15.09
N LYS A 224 1.94 -16.20 -16.36
CA LYS A 224 1.76 -17.21 -17.44
C LYS A 224 2.96 -18.17 -17.58
N SER A 225 4.16 -17.73 -17.20
CA SER A 225 5.38 -18.54 -17.20
C SER A 225 5.53 -19.42 -15.94
N SER A 226 4.77 -19.15 -14.89
CA SER A 226 4.79 -19.94 -13.66
C SER A 226 4.20 -21.33 -13.89
N PRO A 227 4.81 -22.41 -13.34
CA PRO A 227 4.18 -23.73 -13.34
C PRO A 227 2.80 -23.74 -12.68
N LEU A 228 2.57 -22.83 -11.72
CA LEU A 228 1.30 -22.72 -11.01
C LEU A 228 0.17 -22.23 -11.90
N TYR A 229 0.44 -21.50 -12.98
CA TYR A 229 -0.60 -21.01 -13.90
C TYR A 229 -1.43 -22.16 -14.48
N LYS A 230 -0.78 -23.24 -14.90
CA LYS A 230 -1.43 -24.41 -15.51
C LYS A 230 -2.27 -25.22 -14.52
N ILE A 231 -1.93 -25.13 -13.24
CA ILE A 231 -2.58 -25.88 -12.18
C ILE A 231 -3.37 -24.97 -11.24
N SER A 232 -3.66 -23.72 -11.61
CA SER A 232 -4.36 -22.77 -10.76
C SER A 232 -5.87 -23.07 -10.66
N THR A 233 -6.63 -22.11 -10.15
CA THR A 233 -8.10 -22.10 -10.16
C THR A 233 -8.65 -21.87 -11.57
N ARG A 234 -9.95 -22.11 -11.77
CA ARG A 234 -10.59 -21.92 -13.09
C ARG A 234 -10.68 -20.45 -13.48
N ASN A 235 -10.96 -19.57 -12.52
CA ASN A 235 -11.16 -18.14 -12.76
C ASN A 235 -9.89 -17.33 -12.53
N ILE A 236 -8.85 -17.61 -13.30
CA ILE A 236 -7.65 -16.79 -13.32
C ILE A 236 -7.64 -15.88 -14.54
N ARG A 237 -7.35 -14.60 -14.31
CA ARG A 237 -7.18 -13.59 -15.35
C ARG A 237 -5.85 -12.89 -15.19
N VAL A 238 -5.27 -12.55 -16.32
CA VAL A 238 -3.93 -11.98 -16.42
C VAL A 238 -4.07 -10.57 -16.97
N VAL A 239 -3.57 -9.58 -16.23
CA VAL A 239 -3.53 -8.20 -16.66
C VAL A 239 -2.31 -8.00 -17.56
N GLU A 240 -2.55 -7.50 -18.78
CA GLU A 240 -1.49 -7.23 -19.78
C GLU A 240 -1.27 -5.74 -20.06
N SER A 241 -2.27 -4.89 -19.78
CA SER A 241 -2.28 -3.46 -20.11
C SER A 241 -1.27 -2.65 -19.30
N ARG A 242 -1.09 -2.99 -18.02
CA ARG A 242 -0.17 -2.36 -17.06
C ARG A 242 0.43 -3.44 -16.16
N MET A 243 1.52 -3.13 -15.46
CA MET A 243 2.08 -4.03 -14.46
C MET A 243 1.12 -4.12 -13.26
N LEU A 244 0.57 -5.29 -12.96
CA LEU A 244 -0.27 -5.50 -11.78
C LEU A 244 0.62 -5.70 -10.55
N HIS A 245 0.83 -4.67 -9.74
CA HIS A 245 1.75 -4.73 -8.61
C HIS A 245 1.06 -4.75 -7.23
N HIS A 246 -0.27 -4.84 -7.20
CA HIS A 246 -1.07 -5.09 -6.00
C HIS A 246 -0.70 -6.40 -5.32
N LYS A 247 -0.96 -6.46 -4.00
CA LYS A 247 -0.64 -7.59 -3.12
C LYS A 247 -1.74 -7.79 -2.09
N PHE A 248 -2.98 -7.94 -2.57
CA PHE A 248 -4.14 -8.04 -1.69
C PHE A 248 -5.02 -9.26 -1.96
N ILE A 249 -5.72 -9.70 -0.91
CA ILE A 249 -6.74 -10.75 -0.96
C ILE A 249 -7.96 -10.28 -0.18
N LEU A 250 -9.14 -10.41 -0.79
CA LEU A 250 -10.43 -10.28 -0.11
C LEU A 250 -10.96 -11.67 0.21
N VAL A 251 -11.13 -11.96 1.50
CA VAL A 251 -11.74 -13.19 2.01
C VAL A 251 -13.04 -12.82 2.71
N ASP A 252 -14.17 -13.07 2.04
CA ASP A 252 -15.49 -12.61 2.46
C ASP A 252 -15.54 -11.10 2.75
N ASN A 253 -15.49 -10.70 4.03
CA ASN A 253 -15.48 -9.30 4.49
C ASN A 253 -14.14 -8.92 5.15
N THR A 254 -13.07 -9.65 4.84
CA THR A 254 -11.73 -9.44 5.40
C THR A 254 -10.79 -9.09 4.25
N LEU A 255 -10.06 -7.99 4.41
CA LEU A 255 -8.97 -7.60 3.52
C LEU A 255 -7.65 -8.06 4.13
N ILE A 256 -6.80 -8.62 3.28
CA ILE A 256 -5.38 -8.85 3.52
C ILE A 256 -4.64 -7.99 2.48
N THR A 257 -3.77 -7.08 2.89
CA THR A 257 -2.97 -6.24 1.98
C THR A 257 -1.59 -5.95 2.57
N GLY A 258 -0.66 -5.43 1.78
CA GLY A 258 0.63 -4.97 2.26
C GLY A 258 1.75 -5.07 1.23
N SER A 259 2.98 -5.26 1.72
CA SER A 259 4.17 -5.27 0.86
C SER A 259 4.52 -6.66 0.32
N THR A 260 3.96 -7.71 0.93
CA THR A 260 4.37 -9.11 0.74
C THR A 260 4.02 -9.66 -0.63
N ASN A 261 5.04 -10.12 -1.35
CA ASN A 261 4.87 -11.06 -2.45
C ASN A 261 4.55 -12.47 -1.90
N TYR A 262 3.61 -13.18 -2.49
CA TYR A 262 3.15 -14.49 -2.00
C TYR A 262 4.01 -15.59 -2.59
N THR A 263 5.27 -15.58 -2.16
CA THR A 263 6.37 -16.44 -2.59
C THR A 263 7.13 -16.94 -1.36
N GLU A 264 7.94 -17.99 -1.53
CA GLU A 264 8.82 -18.51 -0.47
C GLU A 264 9.67 -17.41 0.19
N SER A 265 10.25 -16.49 -0.61
CA SER A 265 11.05 -15.41 -0.07
C SER A 265 10.21 -14.36 0.65
N GLY A 266 9.03 -14.03 0.14
CA GLY A 266 8.17 -13.02 0.76
C GLY A 266 7.56 -13.46 2.09
N PHE A 267 7.30 -14.76 2.27
CA PHE A 267 6.78 -15.29 3.53
C PHE A 267 7.84 -15.63 4.57
N HIS A 268 9.06 -16.01 4.16
CA HIS A 268 10.03 -16.64 5.06
C HIS A 268 11.41 -15.98 5.10
N LYS A 269 11.70 -15.00 4.24
CA LYS A 269 13.06 -14.43 4.11
C LYS A 269 13.10 -12.91 4.13
N ASN A 270 12.30 -12.27 3.29
CA ASN A 270 12.28 -10.82 3.13
C ASN A 270 11.59 -10.18 4.33
N VAL A 271 12.02 -8.97 4.66
CA VAL A 271 11.32 -8.11 5.60
C VAL A 271 10.10 -7.56 4.88
N GLU A 272 8.93 -8.08 5.24
CA GLU A 272 7.65 -7.76 4.62
C GLU A 272 6.59 -7.60 5.69
N MET A 273 5.53 -6.85 5.39
CA MET A 273 4.45 -6.65 6.34
C MET A 273 3.09 -6.80 5.67
N ILE A 274 2.19 -7.49 6.37
CA ILE A 274 0.79 -7.67 5.98
C ILE A 274 -0.12 -7.02 7.01
N TYR A 275 -1.11 -6.29 6.51
CA TYR A 275 -2.23 -5.74 7.25
C TYR A 275 -3.50 -6.56 6.99
N ILE A 276 -4.16 -6.98 8.06
CA ILE A 276 -5.42 -7.75 7.99
C ILE A 276 -6.52 -6.95 8.69
N THR A 277 -7.59 -6.64 7.97
CA THR A 277 -8.67 -5.80 8.50
C THR A 277 -10.05 -6.25 8.05
N LYS A 278 -11.04 -5.92 8.87
CA LYS A 278 -12.48 -6.07 8.57
C LYS A 278 -13.18 -4.72 8.51
N ASP A 279 -12.41 -3.63 8.45
CA ASP A 279 -12.99 -2.30 8.27
C ASP A 279 -13.77 -2.26 6.95
N LYS A 280 -15.06 -1.95 7.06
CA LYS A 280 -15.98 -2.02 5.92
C LYS A 280 -15.71 -0.92 4.89
N GLY A 281 -15.08 0.19 5.27
CA GLY A 281 -14.72 1.27 4.35
C GLY A 281 -13.66 0.77 3.38
N ILE A 282 -12.49 0.42 3.91
CA ILE A 282 -11.37 -0.04 3.09
C ILE A 282 -11.68 -1.35 2.33
N VAL A 283 -12.41 -2.29 2.93
CA VAL A 283 -12.82 -3.53 2.23
C VAL A 283 -13.64 -3.20 0.97
N ARG A 284 -14.53 -2.22 1.03
CA ARG A 284 -15.35 -1.80 -0.13
C ARG A 284 -14.51 -1.13 -1.21
N GLU A 285 -13.50 -0.34 -0.85
CA GLU A 285 -12.60 0.28 -1.83
C GLU A 285 -11.77 -0.76 -2.59
N TYR A 286 -11.20 -1.75 -1.90
CA TYR A 286 -10.48 -2.85 -2.56
C TYR A 286 -11.42 -3.74 -3.39
N GLU A 287 -12.67 -3.92 -2.99
CA GLU A 287 -13.69 -4.60 -3.81
C GLU A 287 -14.00 -3.86 -5.10
N ARG A 288 -14.13 -2.53 -5.04
CA ARG A 288 -14.32 -1.67 -6.21
C ARG A 288 -13.15 -1.82 -7.17
N VAL A 289 -11.92 -1.63 -6.67
CA VAL A 289 -10.68 -1.72 -7.47
C VAL A 289 -10.52 -3.09 -8.09
N PHE A 290 -10.77 -4.17 -7.34
CA PHE A 290 -10.75 -5.52 -7.89
C PHE A 290 -11.71 -5.66 -9.08
N SER A 291 -12.94 -5.17 -8.91
CA SER A 291 -14.00 -5.27 -9.92
C SER A 291 -13.67 -4.43 -11.17
N GLU A 292 -13.09 -3.25 -10.97
CA GLU A 292 -12.66 -2.35 -12.05
C GLU A 292 -11.54 -2.97 -12.88
N ILE A 293 -10.48 -3.46 -12.22
CA ILE A 293 -9.40 -4.20 -12.89
C ILE A 293 -9.97 -5.41 -13.62
N GLU A 294 -10.81 -6.21 -12.96
CA GLU A 294 -11.41 -7.41 -13.54
C GLU A 294 -12.21 -7.09 -14.82
N SER A 295 -12.94 -5.96 -14.83
CA SER A 295 -13.72 -5.50 -15.98
C SER A 295 -12.87 -4.94 -17.12
N SER A 296 -11.71 -4.34 -16.82
CA SER A 296 -10.80 -3.74 -17.80
C SER A 296 -10.04 -4.76 -18.67
N ILE A 297 -10.11 -6.05 -18.32
CA ILE A 297 -9.45 -7.14 -19.05
C ILE A 297 -10.27 -7.56 -20.29
N PHE A 298 -11.51 -7.09 -20.43
CA PHE A 298 -12.40 -7.34 -21.57
C PHE A 298 -12.59 -6.09 -22.44
#